data_AF-A0A0Q8P2L8-F1
#
_entry.id   AF-A0A0Q8P2L8-F1
#
_cell.length_a   1.000
_cell.length_b   1.000
_cell.length_c   1.000
_cell.angle_alpha   90.00
_cell.angle_beta   90.00
_cell.angle_gamma   90.00
#
_symmetry.space_group_name_H-M   'P 1'
#
loop_
_entity.id
_entity.type
_entity.pdbx_description
1 polymer ?
#
loop_
_entity_poly.entity_id
_entity_poly.type
_entity_poly.pdbx_seq_one_letter_code
_entity_poly.pdbx_strand_id
1 'polypeptide(L)'
;MLAASVRGPYVFAGVSGTGTESVATWSNQGDWNDLTVQVTTGADTTELTVYFHGWYEQAPYSVRWVSLSGPGVPPSPCGEPGPPPASPSPTPSCSRTYGP
;
A
#
# COMPACT_ATOMS: atom_id res chain seq x y z
N MET A 1 5.98 3.37 -0.46
CA MET A 1 5.88 4.73 0.10
C MET A 1 4.43 5.09 0.30
N LEU A 2 4.08 5.45 1.54
CA LEU A 2 2.79 6.06 1.87
C LEU A 2 2.94 7.58 1.77
N ALA A 3 1.98 8.23 1.12
CA ALA A 3 1.82 9.67 1.13
C ALA A 3 0.35 10.01 1.44
N ALA A 4 0.11 11.06 2.24
CA ALA A 4 -1.23 11.53 2.53
C ALA A 4 -1.24 13.03 2.81
N SER A 5 -2.30 13.73 2.38
CA SER A 5 -2.50 15.12 2.75
C SER A 5 -3.48 15.24 3.89
N VAL A 6 -3.02 15.88 4.96
CA VAL A 6 -3.71 15.99 6.24
C VAL A 6 -3.76 17.44 6.70
N ARG A 7 -4.70 17.73 7.59
CA ARG A 7 -4.71 18.95 8.40
C ARG A 7 -5.38 18.69 9.74
N GLY A 8 -4.99 19.48 10.72
CA GLY A 8 -5.54 19.41 12.07
C GLY A 8 -4.46 19.17 13.12
N PRO A 9 -4.87 19.17 14.39
CA PRO A 9 -3.95 18.99 15.50
C PRO A 9 -3.50 17.53 15.61
N TYR A 10 -2.17 17.32 15.63
CA TYR A 10 -1.53 16.02 15.84
C TYR A 10 -2.15 14.85 15.06
N VAL A 11 -2.07 14.93 13.74
CA VAL A 11 -2.54 13.89 12.83
C VAL A 11 -1.44 12.87 12.59
N PHE A 12 -1.71 11.61 12.89
CA PHE A 12 -0.81 10.49 12.64
C PHE A 12 -1.25 9.71 11.41
N ALA A 13 -0.29 9.23 10.63
CA ALA A 13 -0.49 8.36 9.49
C ALA A 13 0.54 7.24 9.51
N GLY A 14 0.11 5.99 9.34
CA GLY A 14 1.01 4.84 9.38
C GLY A 14 0.53 3.63 8.60
N VAL A 15 1.43 2.66 8.49
CA VAL A 15 1.19 1.37 7.85
C VAL A 15 1.64 0.24 8.78
N SER A 16 0.78 -0.76 8.94
CA SER A 16 1.07 -2.01 9.62
C SER A 16 0.75 -3.21 8.72
N GLY A 17 1.08 -4.43 9.17
CA GLY A 17 0.89 -5.65 8.38
C GLY A 17 1.97 -5.87 7.31
N THR A 18 3.03 -5.07 7.31
CA THR A 18 4.12 -5.12 6.32
C THR A 18 4.96 -6.39 6.36
N GLY A 19 4.71 -7.35 7.26
CA GLY A 19 5.62 -8.48 7.51
C GLY A 19 6.99 -8.06 8.06
N THR A 20 7.16 -6.77 8.35
CA THR A 20 8.35 -6.12 8.92
C THR A 20 7.89 -5.19 10.06
N GLU A 21 8.73 -4.25 10.48
CA GLU A 21 8.32 -3.22 11.43
C GLU A 21 7.24 -2.30 10.84
N SER A 22 6.29 -1.91 11.69
CA SER A 22 5.28 -0.91 11.33
C SER A 22 5.91 0.48 11.31
N VAL A 23 5.45 1.33 10.40
CA VAL A 23 5.98 2.68 10.20
C VAL A 23 4.88 3.72 10.38
N ALA A 24 5.25 4.88 10.90
CA ALA A 24 4.32 6.00 11.10
C ALA A 24 5.04 7.36 11.01
N THR A 25 4.26 8.39 10.71
CA THR A 25 4.68 9.79 10.73
C THR A 25 3.50 10.66 11.20
N TRP A 26 3.76 11.92 11.56
CA TRP A 26 2.71 12.82 12.07
C TRP A 26 2.97 14.28 11.73
N SER A 27 1.91 15.09 11.73
CA SER A 27 1.98 16.55 11.63
C SER A 27 1.02 17.23 12.60
N ASN A 28 1.31 18.51 12.89
CA ASN A 28 0.47 19.36 13.73
C ASN A 28 0.34 20.73 13.07
N GLN A 29 -0.40 20.79 11.98
CA GLN A 29 -0.58 22.01 11.17
C GLN A 29 -2.06 22.20 10.88
N GLY A 30 -2.53 23.44 11.03
CA GLY A 30 -3.92 23.80 10.74
C GLY A 30 -4.23 23.83 9.23
N ASP A 31 -3.23 24.17 8.42
CA ASP A 31 -3.30 24.11 6.97
C ASP A 31 -2.96 22.72 6.43
N TRP A 32 -3.42 22.48 5.19
CA TRP A 32 -3.10 21.24 4.48
C TRP A 32 -1.60 21.08 4.30
N ASN A 33 -1.09 19.94 4.73
CA ASN A 33 0.30 19.52 4.58
C ASN A 33 0.36 18.05 4.18
N ASP A 34 1.51 17.64 3.67
CA ASP A 34 1.70 16.28 3.18
C ASP A 34 2.62 15.48 4.12
N LEU A 35 2.15 14.32 4.53
CA LEU A 35 2.89 13.33 5.28
C LEU A 35 3.40 12.27 4.31
N THR A 36 4.68 11.92 4.42
CA THR A 36 5.30 10.85 3.62
C THR A 36 6.13 9.95 4.51
N VAL A 37 6.01 8.63 4.31
CA VAL A 37 6.85 7.64 5.00
C VAL A 37 7.19 6.46 4.07
N GLN A 38 8.42 5.99 4.17
CA GLN A 38 8.86 4.79 3.44
C GLN A 38 8.25 3.55 4.08
N VAL A 39 7.76 2.64 3.24
CA VAL A 39 7.11 1.39 3.65
C VAL A 39 7.88 0.27 2.97
N THR A 40 8.33 -0.71 3.77
CA THR A 40 9.05 -1.89 3.29
C THR A 40 8.24 -3.12 3.64
N THR A 41 7.88 -3.93 2.63
CA THR A 41 7.13 -5.17 2.83
C THR A 41 8.06 -6.38 2.87
N GLY A 42 7.68 -7.40 3.63
CA GLY A 42 8.27 -8.73 3.55
C GLY A 42 7.84 -9.46 2.27
N ALA A 43 8.51 -10.59 1.98
CA ALA A 43 8.26 -11.36 0.77
C ALA A 43 6.84 -11.97 0.71
N ASP A 44 6.27 -12.32 1.86
CA ASP A 44 4.96 -12.96 1.98
C ASP A 44 3.81 -11.97 2.28
N THR A 45 4.08 -10.67 2.23
CA THR A 45 3.08 -9.64 2.57
C THR A 45 2.07 -9.48 1.46
N THR A 46 0.83 -9.89 1.71
CA THR A 46 -0.31 -9.74 0.78
C THR A 46 -1.34 -8.70 1.24
N GLU A 47 -1.27 -8.28 2.50
CA GLU A 47 -2.22 -7.34 3.10
C GLU A 47 -1.46 -6.27 3.88
N LEU A 48 -1.91 -5.03 3.75
CA LEU A 48 -1.39 -3.88 4.48
C LEU A 48 -2.55 -3.10 5.08
N THR A 49 -2.37 -2.66 6.31
CA THR A 49 -3.34 -1.79 6.99
C THR A 49 -2.78 -0.39 7.05
N VAL A 50 -3.39 0.54 6.30
CA VAL A 50 -3.12 1.97 6.43
C VAL A 50 -4.05 2.53 7.51
N TYR A 51 -3.50 3.26 8.47
CA TYR A 51 -4.27 3.83 9.56
C TYR A 51 -3.97 5.32 9.77
N PHE A 52 -4.97 6.02 10.28
CA PHE A 52 -4.89 7.42 10.69
C PHE A 52 -5.53 7.58 12.06
N HIS A 53 -4.95 8.42 12.90
CA HIS A 53 -5.56 8.81 14.16
C HIS A 53 -5.14 10.21 14.59
N GLY A 54 -5.96 10.84 15.43
CA GLY A 54 -5.61 12.08 16.11
C GLY A 54 -4.94 11.79 17.45
N TRP A 55 -4.58 12.86 18.15
CA TRP A 55 -4.17 12.78 19.55
C TRP A 55 -5.35 12.97 20.51
N TYR A 56 -5.20 12.45 21.72
CA TYR A 56 -6.19 12.59 22.78
C TYR A 56 -6.50 14.07 23.07
N GLU A 57 -7.79 14.37 23.29
CA GLU A 57 -8.30 15.72 23.59
C GLU A 57 -7.99 16.80 22.53
N GLN A 58 -7.64 16.40 21.32
CA GLN A 58 -7.47 17.35 20.23
C GLN A 58 -8.74 17.50 19.40
N ALA A 59 -8.84 18.64 18.72
CA ALA A 59 -9.91 18.86 17.76
C ALA A 59 -9.85 17.83 16.60
N PRO A 60 -10.94 17.65 15.85
CA PRO A 60 -10.96 16.71 14.72
C PRO A 60 -9.90 17.03 13.66
N TYR A 61 -9.38 15.99 13.01
CA TYR A 61 -8.48 16.10 11.86
C TYR A 61 -9.22 15.82 10.55
N SER A 62 -8.59 16.14 9.43
CA SER A 62 -9.09 15.78 8.09
C SER A 62 -7.98 15.16 7.25
N VAL A 63 -8.36 14.18 6.45
CA VAL A 63 -7.51 13.57 5.41
C VAL A 63 -8.20 13.81 4.08
N ARG A 64 -7.46 14.29 3.09
CA ARG A 64 -8.02 14.63 1.77
C ARG A 64 -7.71 13.60 0.71
N TRP A 65 -6.48 13.11 0.70
CA TRP A 65 -6.06 12.08 -0.22
C TRP A 65 -5.01 11.20 0.44
N VAL A 66 -4.95 9.96 -0.04
CA VAL A 66 -4.00 8.94 0.40
C VAL A 66 -3.47 8.24 -0.84
N SER A 67 -2.17 8.03 -0.91
CA SER A 67 -1.50 7.28 -1.96
C SER A 67 -0.52 6.30 -1.34
N LEU A 68 -0.59 5.05 -1.79
CA LEU A 68 0.38 4.03 -1.46
C LEU A 68 1.00 3.55 -2.76
N SER A 69 2.29 3.86 -2.95
CA SER A 69 3.05 3.49 -4.14
C SER A 69 4.15 2.51 -3.76
N GLY A 70 4.26 1.41 -4.51
CA GLY A 70 5.36 0.45 -4.39
C GLY A 70 6.26 0.51 -5.62
N PRO A 71 7.41 -0.18 -5.60
CA PRO A 71 8.30 -0.31 -6.76
C PRO A 71 7.65 -1.03 -7.97
N GLY A 72 6.39 -1.49 -7.85
CA GLY A 72 5.59 -1.96 -8.97
C GLY A 72 6.26 -3.08 -9.73
N VAL A 73 6.20 -4.32 -9.21
CA VAL A 73 6.35 -5.46 -10.11
C VAL A 73 5.02 -5.55 -10.85
N PRO A 74 4.94 -5.32 -12.17
CA PRO A 74 3.75 -5.73 -12.89
C PRO A 74 3.50 -7.22 -12.58
N PRO A 75 2.26 -7.65 -12.36
CA PRO A 75 1.99 -9.08 -12.22
C PRO A 75 2.63 -9.77 -13.43
N SER A 76 3.43 -10.81 -13.18
CA SER A 76 4.11 -11.54 -14.24
C SER A 76 3.10 -11.82 -15.36
N PRO A 77 3.39 -11.47 -16.62
CA PRO A 77 2.51 -11.88 -17.71
C PRO A 77 2.33 -13.39 -17.60
N CYS A 78 1.08 -13.84 -17.54
CA CYS A 78 0.80 -15.28 -17.56
C CYS A 78 1.47 -15.86 -18.81
N GLY A 79 2.37 -16.82 -18.62
CA GLY A 79 3.02 -17.56 -19.70
C GLY A 79 4.04 -16.74 -20.48
N GLU A 80 5.25 -16.61 -19.93
CA GLU A 80 6.40 -16.69 -20.84
C GLU A 80 6.50 -18.17 -21.27
N PRO A 81 6.48 -18.49 -22.57
CA PRO A 81 6.61 -19.87 -23.01
C PRO A 81 7.96 -20.41 -22.54
N GLY A 82 7.95 -21.23 -21.48
CA GLY A 82 9.06 -22.10 -21.19
C GLY A 82 9.30 -23.02 -22.39
N PRO A 83 10.55 -23.45 -22.65
CA PRO A 83 10.86 -24.37 -23.74
C PRO A 83 9.91 -25.58 -23.70
N PRO A 84 9.42 -26.04 -24.86
CA PRO A 84 8.33 -27.01 -24.92
C PRO A 84 8.68 -28.28 -24.13
N PRO A 85 7.83 -28.72 -23.19
CA PRO A 85 7.99 -30.02 -22.56
C PRO A 85 7.69 -31.13 -23.57
N ALA A 86 8.50 -32.20 -23.56
CA ALA A 86 8.38 -33.34 -24.47
C ALA A 86 7.18 -34.27 -24.18
N SER A 87 6.11 -33.78 -23.55
CA SER A 87 4.99 -34.63 -23.12
C SER A 87 3.67 -33.86 -23.08
N PRO A 88 2.54 -34.43 -23.56
CA PRO A 88 1.25 -33.75 -23.56
C PRO A 88 0.67 -33.72 -22.14
N SER A 89 0.75 -32.56 -21.48
CA SER A 89 -0.01 -32.29 -20.25
C SER A 89 -0.90 -31.06 -20.47
N PRO A 90 -2.11 -31.03 -19.88
CA PRO A 90 -3.15 -30.07 -20.25
C PRO A 90 -2.76 -28.63 -19.91
N THR A 91 -3.07 -27.72 -20.83
CA THR A 91 -2.85 -26.28 -20.74
C THR A 91 -3.67 -25.68 -19.58
N PRO A 92 -3.07 -24.92 -18.64
CA PRO A 92 -3.85 -24.19 -17.65
C PRO A 92 -4.59 -23.02 -18.33
N SER A 93 -5.93 -23.01 -18.23
CA SER A 93 -6.74 -21.86 -18.63
C SER A 93 -6.64 -20.78 -17.57
N CYS A 94 -6.04 -19.64 -17.90
CA CYS A 94 -5.98 -18.47 -17.03
C CYS A 94 -6.97 -17.42 -17.56
N SER A 95 -8.14 -17.31 -16.94
CA SER A 95 -9.10 -16.24 -17.26
C SER A 95 -8.70 -14.97 -16.51
N ARG A 96 -8.23 -13.94 -17.23
CA ARG A 96 -8.18 -12.57 -16.70
C ARG A 96 -9.60 -12.03 -16.59
N THR A 97 -10.08 -11.77 -15.37
CA THR A 97 -11.21 -10.86 -15.18
C THR A 97 -10.64 -9.48 -14.88
N TYR A 98 -10.60 -8.62 -15.89
CA TYR A 98 -10.47 -7.18 -15.69
C TYR A 98 -11.88 -6.67 -15.32
N GLY A 99 -12.08 -6.27 -14.07
CA GLY A 99 -13.30 -5.57 -13.64
C GLY A 99 -13.14 -4.06 -13.86
N PRO A 100 -14.21 -3.34 -14.27
CA PRO A 100 -14.20 -1.88 -14.40
C PRO A 100 -14.13 -1.14 -13.06
#